data_AF-W1YF19-F1
#
_entry.id   AF-W1YF19-F1
#
_cell.length_a   1.000
_cell.length_b   1.000
_cell.length_c   1.000
_cell.angle_alpha   90.00
_cell.angle_beta   90.00
_cell.angle_gamma   90.00
#
_symmetry.space_group_name_H-M   'P 1'
#
loop_
_entity.id
_entity.type
_entity.pdbx_description
1 polymer ?
#
loop_
_entity_poly.entity_id
_entity_poly.type
_entity_poly.pdbx_seq_one_letter_code
_entity_poly.pdbx_strand_id
1 'polypeptide(L)' 'MTLQQLKYVTTIANIGSISEAAKRLFVSQPSLTKAI' A
#
# COMPACT_ATOMS: atom_id res chain seq x y z
N MET A 1 8.89 9.64 6.84
CA MET A 1 7.93 8.53 6.80
C MET A 1 6.76 8.84 7.73
N THR A 2 5.52 8.69 7.26
CA THR A 2 4.30 8.84 8.08
C THR A 2 3.79 7.48 8.55
N LEU A 3 2.93 7.46 9.58
CA LEU A 3 2.28 6.22 10.05
C LEU A 3 1.47 5.52 8.94
N GLN A 4 0.90 6.30 8.02
CA GLN A 4 0.18 5.78 6.86
C GLN A 4 1.12 5.05 5.88
N GLN A 5 2.32 5.57 5.65
CA GLN A 5 3.34 4.91 4.83
C GLN A 5 3.79 3.59 5.46
N LEU A 6 3.97 3.54 6.79
CA LEU A 6 4.27 2.28 7.49
C LEU A 6 3.14 1.25 7.35
N LYS A 7 1.88 1.69 7.44
CA LYS A 7 0.71 0.83 7.17
C LYS A 7 0.72 0.29 5.74
N TYR A 8 1.08 1.12 4.76
CA TYR A 8 1.17 0.69 3.36
C TYR A 8 2.27 -0.34 3.14
N VAL A 9 3.48 -0.07 3.64
CA VAL A 9 4.63 -0.98 3.51
C VAL A 9 4.34 -2.33 4.17
N THR A 10 3.80 -2.35 5.39
CA THR A 10 3.44 -3.59 6.09
C THR A 10 2.35 -4.37 5.36
N THR A 11 1.33 -3.68 4.83
CA THR A 11 0.25 -4.32 4.06
C THR A 11 0.77 -4.94 2.76
N ILE A 12 1.68 -4.26 2.05
CA ILE A 12 2.29 -4.77 0.81
C ILE A 12 3.19 -5.96 1.11
N ALA A 13 4.01 -5.89 2.15
CA ALA A 13 4.88 -6.99 2.56
C ALA A 13 4.08 -8.26 2.91
N ASN A 14 2.94 -8.10 3.59
CA ASN A 14 2.06 -9.22 3.94
C ASN A 14 1.33 -9.84 2.74
N ILE A 15 1.10 -9.07 1.66
CA ILE A 15 0.35 -9.52 0.48
C ILE A 15 1.27 -10.01 -0.65
N GLY A 16 2.46 -9.42 -0.77
CA GLY A 16 3.40 -9.69 -1.86
C GLY A 16 3.03 -9.07 -3.21
N SER A 17 1.94 -8.28 -3.28
CA SER A 17 1.48 -7.61 -4.51
C SER A 17 0.92 -6.23 -4.20
N ILE A 18 1.47 -5.20 -4.85
CA ILE A 18 1.02 -3.80 -4.70
C ILE A 18 -0.43 -3.63 -5.20
N SER A 19 -0.79 -4.31 -6.29
CA SER A 19 -2.14 -4.23 -6.85
C SER A 19 -3.20 -4.82 -5.92
N GLU A 20 -2.91 -5.95 -5.27
CA GLU A 20 -3.80 -6.55 -4.28
C GLU A 20 -3.82 -5.75 -2.97
N ALA A 21 -2.70 -5.16 -2.57
CA ALA A 21 -2.64 -4.24 -1.45
C ALA A 21 -3.49 -2.98 -1.66
N ALA A 22 -3.48 -2.41 -2.87
CA ALA A 22 -4.31 -1.26 -3.20
C ALA A 22 -5.80 -1.54 -3.06
N LYS A 23 -6.26 -2.72 -3.51
CA LYS A 23 -7.65 -3.18 -3.33
C LYS A 23 -8.01 -3.30 -1.84
N ARG A 24 -7.14 -3.91 -1.02
CA ARG A 24 -7.35 -4.06 0.43
C ARG A 24 -7.34 -2.73 1.19
N LEU A 25 -6.54 -1.78 0.72
CA LEU A 25 -6.42 -0.45 1.31
C LEU A 25 -7.48 0.53 0.79
N PHE A 26 -8.36 0.09 -0.13
CA PHE A 26 -9.38 0.92 -0.77
C PHE A 26 -8.80 2.18 -1.44
N VAL A 27 -7.63 2.06 -2.06
CA VAL A 27 -6.96 3.12 -2.83
C VAL A 27 -6.63 2.65 -4.24
N SER A 28 -6.37 3.59 -5.14
CA SER A 28 -5.84 3.23 -6.46
C SER A 28 -4.39 2.76 -6.35
N GLN A 29 -4.02 1.80 -7.18
CA GLN A 29 -2.63 1.31 -7.23
C GLN A 29 -1.62 2.44 -7.52
N PRO A 30 -1.88 3.41 -8.43
CA PRO A 30 -0.96 4.52 -8.65
C PRO A 30 -0.82 5.46 -7.45
N SER A 31 -1.91 5.69 -6.71
CA SER A 31 -1.88 6.46 -5.46
C SER A 31 -1.03 5.77 -4.41
N LEU A 32 -1.20 4.45 -4.25
CA LEU A 32 -0.40 3.65 -3.34
C LEU A 32 1.08 3.71 -3.72
N THR A 33 1.41 3.53 -5.00
CA THR A 33 2.81 3.59 -5.51
C THR A 33 3.44 4.96 -5.30
N LYS A 34 2.69 6.05 -5.45
CA LYS A 34 3.18 7.41 -5.20
C LYS A 34 3.38 7.72 -3.71
N ALA A 35 2.65 7.01 -2.84
CA ALA A 35 2.67 7.24 -1.41
C ALA A 35 3.84 6.55 -0.70
N ILE A 36 4.54 5.62 -1.34
CA ILE A 36 5.72 4.91 -0.80
C ILE A 36 6.96 5.45 -1.48
#